data_AF-A0AAD3M124-F1
#
_entry.id   AF-A0AAD3M124-F1
#
_cell.length_a   1.000
_cell.length_b   1.000
_cell.length_c   1.000
_cell.angle_alpha   90.00
_cell.angle_beta   90.00
_cell.angle_gamma   90.00
#
_symmetry.space_group_name_H-M   'P 1'
#
loop_
_entity.id
_entity.type
_entity.pdbx_description
1 polymer ?
#
loop_
_entity_poly.entity_id
_entity_poly.type
_entity_poly.pdbx_seq_one_letter_code
_entity_poly.pdbx_strand_id
1 'polypeptide(L)'
;MAFVAMIYPLEYMFPVIPLLPTCMASAEQLLLAPTPYIIGVPASFFLYKSDFKMPDDLWLVDLDSSKVIAPTNAELLPPLPEPEAGELKKHLKQPAQNQWDYWHI
;
A
#
# COMPACT_ATOMS: atom_id res chain seq x y z
N MET A 1 -2.59 3.08 8.18
CA MET A 1 -1.88 2.56 9.37
C MET A 1 -1.86 1.03 9.45
N ALA A 2 -2.92 0.31 9.07
CA ALA A 2 -2.97 -1.16 9.13
C ALA A 2 -1.79 -1.87 8.43
N PHE A 3 -1.34 -1.36 7.28
CA PHE A 3 -0.24 -2.00 6.53
C PHE A 3 1.07 -2.06 7.32
N VAL A 4 1.42 -0.97 8.03
CA VAL A 4 2.61 -0.93 8.90
C VAL A 4 2.45 -1.83 10.12
N ALA A 5 1.22 -2.04 10.60
CA ALA A 5 0.99 -2.96 11.72
C ALA A 5 1.22 -4.43 11.33
N MET A 6 1.13 -4.80 10.04
CA MET A 6 1.32 -6.18 9.58
C MET A 6 2.76 -6.68 9.71
N ILE A 7 3.75 -5.80 9.92
CA ILE A 7 5.15 -6.18 10.10
C ILE A 7 5.54 -6.38 11.58
N TYR A 8 4.60 -6.30 12.53
CA TYR A 8 4.87 -6.54 13.95
C TYR A 8 5.67 -7.85 14.16
N PRO A 9 6.71 -7.87 15.01
CA PRO A 9 7.16 -6.81 15.95
C PRO A 9 8.11 -5.77 15.34
N LEU A 10 8.32 -5.79 14.03
CA LEU A 10 9.18 -4.82 13.35
C LEU A 10 8.47 -3.46 13.22
N GLU A 11 9.28 -2.41 13.11
CA GLU A 11 8.82 -1.05 12.92
C GLU A 11 9.28 -0.52 11.56
N TYR A 12 8.37 0.15 10.84
CA TYR A 12 8.70 0.81 9.58
C TYR A 12 9.35 2.17 9.87
N MET A 13 10.61 2.33 9.45
CA MET A 13 11.44 3.49 9.83
C MET A 13 11.39 4.66 8.83
N PHE A 14 10.70 4.48 7.71
CA PHE A 14 10.62 5.46 6.64
C PHE A 14 9.31 6.26 6.69
N PRO A 15 9.18 7.37 5.92
CA PRO A 15 7.99 8.20 5.94
C PRO A 15 6.70 7.44 5.64
N VAL A 16 5.70 7.65 6.50
CA VAL A 16 4.33 7.19 6.31
C VAL A 16 3.42 8.40 6.31
N ILE A 17 2.85 8.73 5.14
CA ILE A 17 1.88 9.81 4.98
C ILE A 17 0.53 9.16 4.65
N PRO A 18 -0.41 9.09 5.61
CA PRO A 18 -1.66 8.36 5.40
C PRO A 18 -2.49 8.87 4.21
N LEU A 19 -2.49 10.19 3.97
CA LEU A 19 -3.16 10.80 2.83
C LEU A 19 -2.55 12.17 2.53
N LEU A 20 -2.12 12.42 1.30
CA LEU A 20 -1.73 13.75 0.85
C LEU A 20 -2.96 14.63 0.58
N PRO A 21 -2.89 15.94 0.89
CA PRO A 21 -3.95 16.87 0.50
C PRO A 21 -3.99 17.03 -1.03
N THR A 22 -5.20 17.03 -1.61
CA THR A 22 -5.40 17.11 -3.07
C THR A 22 -4.82 18.38 -3.70
N CYS A 23 -4.91 19.51 -3.00
CA CYS A 23 -4.53 20.84 -3.49
C CYS A 23 -3.21 21.36 -2.91
N MET A 24 -2.40 20.51 -2.28
CA MET A 24 -1.08 20.92 -1.82
C MET A 24 -0.16 21.07 -3.03
N ALA A 25 0.26 22.31 -3.29
CA ALA A 25 1.18 22.62 -4.37
C ALA A 25 2.47 21.80 -4.23
N SER A 26 2.91 21.20 -5.35
CA SER A 26 4.14 20.42 -5.44
C SER A 26 4.18 19.16 -4.56
N ALA A 27 3.05 18.67 -4.04
CA ALA A 27 3.01 17.46 -3.21
C ALA A 27 3.51 16.21 -3.94
N GLU A 28 3.46 16.20 -5.27
CA GLU A 28 4.01 15.14 -6.11
C GLU A 28 5.53 15.02 -6.03
N GLN A 29 6.24 16.08 -5.60
CA GLN A 29 7.68 16.01 -5.33
C GLN A 29 8.00 15.04 -4.17
N LEU A 30 7.07 14.83 -3.24
CA LEU A 30 7.22 13.83 -2.20
C LEU A 30 7.27 12.40 -2.76
N LEU A 31 6.65 12.17 -3.92
CA LEU A 31 6.70 10.89 -4.62
C LEU A 31 8.05 10.65 -5.32
N LEU A 32 8.86 11.69 -5.47
CA LEU A 32 10.21 11.60 -6.06
C LEU A 32 11.30 11.35 -5.01
N ALA A 33 10.92 11.15 -3.75
CA ALA A 33 11.89 10.89 -2.69
C ALA A 33 12.68 9.60 -2.98
N PRO A 34 14.02 9.60 -2.85
CA PRO A 34 14.85 8.45 -3.19
C PRO A 34 14.85 7.36 -2.10
N THR A 35 14.26 7.65 -0.94
CA THR A 35 14.11 6.69 0.16
C THR A 35 12.76 6.00 0.07
N PRO A 36 12.61 4.76 0.55
CA PRO A 36 11.32 4.11 0.67
C PRO A 36 10.29 4.99 1.38
N TYR A 37 9.02 4.84 1.05
CA TYR A 37 7.93 5.50 1.74
C TYR A 37 6.61 4.75 1.56
N ILE A 38 5.62 5.09 2.38
CA ILE A 38 4.22 4.72 2.19
C ILE A 38 3.40 6.01 2.17
N ILE A 39 2.85 6.37 1.01
CA ILE A 39 2.08 7.60 0.82
C ILE A 39 0.71 7.24 0.24
N GLY A 40 -0.36 7.60 0.96
CA GLY A 40 -1.71 7.57 0.42
C GLY A 40 -2.00 8.84 -0.37
N VAL A 41 -2.69 8.70 -1.51
CA VAL A 41 -3.18 9.83 -2.31
C VAL A 41 -4.64 9.62 -2.68
N PRO A 42 -5.46 10.68 -2.75
CA PRO A 42 -6.79 10.58 -3.36
C PRO A 42 -6.68 10.14 -4.83
N ALA A 43 -7.67 9.42 -5.36
CA ALA A 43 -7.70 9.06 -6.79
C ALA A 43 -7.58 10.29 -7.71
N SER A 44 -8.15 11.42 -7.28
CA SER A 44 -8.07 12.69 -7.99
C SER A 44 -6.71 13.40 -7.92
N PHE A 45 -5.75 12.89 -7.13
CA PHE A 45 -4.45 13.55 -6.91
C PHE A 45 -3.65 13.73 -8.21
N PHE A 46 -3.76 12.77 -9.13
CA PHE A 46 -3.07 12.80 -10.43
C PHE A 46 -3.83 13.59 -11.50
N LEU A 47 -5.15 13.79 -11.35
CA LEU A 47 -5.97 14.52 -12.33
C LEU A 47 -5.55 15.99 -12.49
N TYR A 48 -5.04 16.60 -11.43
CA TYR A 48 -4.65 18.01 -11.40
C TYR A 48 -3.16 18.26 -11.71
N LYS A 49 -2.43 17.22 -12.12
CA LYS A 49 -0.97 17.27 -12.29
C LYS A 49 -0.56 16.77 -13.67
N SER A 50 -0.92 17.53 -14.71
CA SER A 50 -0.74 17.14 -16.12
C SER A 50 0.70 16.79 -16.51
N ASP A 51 1.69 17.38 -15.85
CA ASP A 51 3.11 17.15 -16.15
C ASP A 51 3.77 16.12 -15.21
N PHE A 52 3.05 15.60 -14.22
CA PHE A 52 3.60 14.61 -13.30
C PHE A 52 3.62 13.23 -13.97
N LYS A 53 4.83 12.73 -14.20
CA LYS A 53 5.04 11.34 -14.59
C LYS A 53 5.26 10.52 -13.34
N MET A 54 4.48 9.46 -13.19
CA MET A 54 4.70 8.49 -12.11
C MET A 54 6.11 7.90 -12.25
N PRO A 55 6.92 7.89 -11.17
CA PRO A 55 8.19 7.20 -11.15
C PRO A 55 8.05 5.72 -11.51
N ASP A 56 9.05 5.18 -12.19
CA ASP A 56 9.06 3.82 -12.73
C ASP A 56 9.56 2.76 -11.74
N ASP A 57 9.79 3.16 -10.49
CA ASP A 57 10.30 2.37 -9.37
C ASP A 57 9.29 2.26 -8.19
N LEU A 58 8.06 2.76 -8.37
CA LEU A 58 7.01 2.72 -7.35
C LEU A 58 5.94 1.66 -7.60
N TRP A 59 5.55 0.99 -6.51
CA TRP A 59 4.36 0.16 -6.46
C TRP A 59 3.11 1.00 -6.27
N LEU A 60 2.21 0.98 -7.24
CA LEU A 60 0.91 1.65 -7.15
C LEU A 60 -0.17 0.64 -6.78
N VAL A 61 -0.84 0.89 -5.66
CA VAL A 61 -1.98 0.10 -5.19
C VAL A 61 -3.24 0.94 -5.33
N ASP A 62 -4.08 0.57 -6.30
CA ASP A 62 -5.41 1.15 -6.49
C ASP A 62 -6.43 0.36 -5.67
N LEU A 63 -6.91 0.98 -4.59
CA LEU A 63 -7.86 0.37 -3.66
C LEU A 63 -9.28 0.31 -4.24
N ASP A 64 -9.66 1.23 -5.13
CA ASP A 64 -11.00 1.27 -5.73
C ASP A 64 -11.18 0.11 -6.71
N SER A 65 -10.13 -0.20 -7.49
CA SER A 65 -10.15 -1.32 -8.45
C SER A 65 -9.48 -2.61 -7.95
N SER A 66 -8.94 -2.61 -6.73
CA SER A 66 -8.18 -3.74 -6.15
C SER A 66 -7.02 -4.19 -7.05
N LYS A 67 -6.31 -3.24 -7.66
CA LYS A 67 -5.19 -3.52 -8.57
C LYS A 67 -3.87 -3.11 -7.93
N VAL A 68 -2.87 -3.97 -8.12
CA VAL A 68 -1.48 -3.65 -7.84
C VAL A 68 -0.75 -3.52 -9.17
N ILE A 69 -0.18 -2.36 -9.41
CA ILE A 69 0.60 -2.06 -10.61
C ILE A 69 2.06 -2.05 -10.18
N ALA A 70 2.81 -3.03 -10.72
CA ALA A 70 4.23 -3.14 -10.46
C ALA A 70 4.99 -2.08 -11.29
N PRO A 71 6.03 -1.48 -10.73
CA PRO A 71 6.98 -0.63 -11.46
C PRO A 71 7.67 -1.38 -12.61
N THR A 72 7.98 -0.66 -13.68
CA THR A 72 8.68 -1.21 -14.86
C THR A 72 10.17 -1.46 -14.61
N ASN A 73 10.76 -0.76 -13.64
CA ASN A 73 12.20 -0.82 -13.34
C ASN A 73 12.49 -1.31 -11.91
N ALA A 74 11.58 -2.06 -11.28
CA ALA A 74 11.90 -2.66 -10.00
C ALA A 74 12.52 -4.05 -10.12
N GLU A 75 13.33 -4.35 -9.11
CA GLU A 75 13.73 -5.71 -8.80
C GLU A 75 12.49 -6.58 -8.56
N LEU A 76 12.50 -7.78 -9.12
CA LEU A 76 11.44 -8.75 -8.91
C LEU A 76 11.40 -9.14 -7.44
N LEU A 77 10.25 -8.92 -6.79
CA LEU A 77 10.05 -9.37 -5.42
C LEU A 77 10.23 -10.90 -5.37
N PRO A 78 11.05 -11.42 -4.45
CA PRO A 78 11.17 -12.86 -4.28
C PRO A 78 9.81 -13.45 -3.88
N PRO A 79 9.52 -14.70 -4.25
CA PRO A 79 8.34 -15.37 -3.76
C PRO A 79 8.41 -15.48 -2.24
N LEU A 80 7.26 -15.38 -1.57
CA LEU A 80 7.17 -15.69 -0.14
C LEU A 80 7.63 -17.14 0.11
N PRO A 81 8.33 -17.41 1.21
CA PRO A 81 8.79 -18.76 1.54
C PRO A 81 7.62 -19.70 1.79
N GLU A 82 7.82 -20.98 1.49
CA GLU A 82 6.88 -22.05 1.81
C GLU A 82 7.41 -22.86 3.00
N PRO A 83 6.53 -23.28 3.94
CA PRO A 83 5.06 -23.31 3.84
C PRO A 83 4.31 -22.04 4.27
N GLU A 84 5.02 -21.01 4.75
CA GLU A 84 4.42 -19.85 5.43
C GLU A 84 3.49 -19.06 4.51
N ALA A 85 3.84 -18.93 3.24
CA ALA A 85 3.00 -18.26 2.23
C ALA A 85 1.64 -18.94 2.08
N GLY A 86 1.62 -20.28 2.02
CA GLY A 86 0.39 -21.06 1.93
C GLY A 86 -0.48 -20.92 3.17
N GLU A 87 0.13 -20.96 4.36
CA GLU A 87 -0.59 -20.79 5.63
C GLU A 87 -1.17 -19.38 5.78
N LEU A 88 -0.40 -18.34 5.45
CA LEU A 88 -0.86 -16.95 5.48
C LEU A 88 -2.07 -16.75 4.55
N LYS A 89 -2.01 -17.26 3.32
CA LYS A 89 -3.13 -17.19 2.36
C LYS A 89 -4.37 -17.91 2.88
N LYS A 90 -4.22 -19.04 3.59
CA LYS A 90 -5.35 -19.74 4.20
C LYS A 90 -6.00 -18.88 5.28
N HIS A 91 -5.21 -18.33 6.21
CA HIS A 91 -5.73 -17.48 7.29
C HIS A 91 -6.40 -16.21 6.75
N LEU A 92 -5.84 -15.56 5.73
CA LEU A 92 -6.44 -14.36 5.11
C LEU A 92 -7.76 -14.63 4.37
N LYS A 93 -7.97 -15.87 3.90
CA LYS A 93 -9.19 -16.28 3.18
C LYS A 93 -10.28 -16.83 4.09
N GLN A 94 -9.97 -17.09 5.36
CA GLN A 94 -11.00 -17.52 6.29
C GLN A 94 -12.01 -16.37 6.44
N PRO A 95 -13.33 -16.61 6.27
CA PRO A 95 -14.32 -15.61 6.62
C PRO A 95 -14.10 -15.22 8.07
N ALA A 96 -14.28 -13.93 8.40
CA ALA A 96 -14.23 -13.45 9.77
C ALA A 96 -15.40 -14.01 10.58
N GLN A 97 -15.37 -15.32 10.88
CA GLN A 97 -16.48 -16.10 11.43
C GLN A 97 -16.61 -15.92 12.95
N ASN A 98 -15.67 -15.25 13.64
CA ASN A 98 -15.58 -15.37 15.11
C ASN A 98 -15.72 -14.05 15.89
N GLN A 99 -16.47 -13.05 15.40
CA GLN A 99 -16.80 -11.89 16.25
C GLN A 99 -18.19 -11.28 16.05
N TRP A 100 -18.88 -11.55 14.95
CA TRP A 100 -20.24 -11.06 14.72
C TRP A 100 -21.33 -11.98 15.30
N ASP A 101 -21.06 -13.27 15.45
CA ASP A 101 -22.00 -14.24 16.06
C ASP A 101 -22.14 -14.09 17.59
N TYR A 102 -21.26 -13.32 18.24
CA TYR A 102 -21.31 -13.05 19.69
C TYR A 102 -22.21 -11.86 20.08
N TRP A 103 -22.66 -11.05 19.12
CA TRP A 103 -23.51 -9.88 19.38
C TRP A 103 -24.98 -10.08 19.01
N HIS A 104 -25.37 -11.31 18.66
CA HIS A 104 -26.76 -11.71 18.45
C HIS A 104 -27.25 -12.62 19.58
N ILE A 105 -27.33 -12.04 20.79
CA ILE A 105 -28.25 -12.46 21.85
C ILE A 105 -29.05 -11.22 22.25
#